data_AF-A0A093ZFV2-F1
#
_entry.id   AF-A0A093ZFV2-F1
#
_cell.length_a   1.000
_cell.length_b   1.000
_cell.length_c   1.000
_cell.angle_alpha   90.00
_cell.angle_beta   90.00
_cell.angle_gamma   90.00
#
_symmetry.space_group_name_H-M   'P 1'
#
loop_
_entity.id
_entity.type
_entity.pdbx_description
1 polymer ?
#
loop_
_entity_poly.entity_id
_entity_poly.type
_entity_poly.pdbx_seq_one_letter_code
_entity_poly.pdbx_strand_id
1 'polypeptide(L)'
;AYLRSPGKGYMLARGVDSVSSPIANIRVGNGEFEGAVVEMFEEMYGGVQAVEVGADEIEGVEDIAKGVKELRSEDWIYLQTPQFTFSSHPTEEDPRERPLRPSYVPAAASVLFTARNGAITEAEIRNGEGERAEGLVGRKVHEILDWRGVLGGRDDGVGKWLNGLFGV
;
A
#
# COMPACT_ATOMS: atom_id res chain seq x y z
N ALA A 1 -7.93 6.94 9.41
CA ALA A 1 -7.67 5.59 9.96
C ALA A 1 -6.70 4.88 9.02
N TYR A 2 -5.47 4.59 9.46
CA TYR A 2 -4.40 4.14 8.55
C TYR A 2 -4.57 2.71 7.99
N LEU A 3 -5.32 1.85 8.67
CA LEU A 3 -5.52 0.44 8.27
C LEU A 3 -6.80 0.19 7.47
N ARG A 4 -7.57 1.25 7.17
CA ARG A 4 -8.81 1.14 6.39
C ARG A 4 -8.60 1.82 5.03
N SER A 5 -8.11 1.05 4.07
CA SER A 5 -7.91 1.54 2.71
C SER A 5 -9.26 1.86 2.03
N PRO A 6 -9.46 3.08 1.53
CA PRO A 6 -10.66 3.42 0.74
C PRO A 6 -10.69 2.67 -0.60
N GLY A 7 -9.53 2.28 -1.13
CA GLY A 7 -9.39 1.53 -2.38
C GLY A 7 -9.70 0.04 -2.28
N LYS A 8 -9.79 -0.53 -1.06
CA LYS A 8 -9.88 -2.00 -0.85
C LYS A 8 -11.01 -2.66 -1.66
N GLY A 9 -12.18 -2.02 -1.74
CA GLY A 9 -13.33 -2.56 -2.47
C GLY A 9 -13.19 -2.56 -4.00
N TYR A 10 -12.16 -1.92 -4.53
CA TYR A 10 -11.89 -1.81 -5.97
C TYR A 10 -10.70 -2.67 -6.41
N MET A 11 -9.99 -3.31 -5.49
CA MET A 11 -8.74 -4.02 -5.75
C MET A 11 -8.93 -5.54 -5.65
N LEU A 12 -8.41 -6.25 -6.65
CA LEU A 12 -8.11 -7.67 -6.60
C LEU A 12 -6.59 -7.83 -6.56
N ALA A 13 -6.05 -8.25 -5.41
CA ALA A 13 -4.61 -8.46 -5.22
C ALA A 13 -4.29 -9.94 -5.04
N ARG A 14 -3.09 -10.36 -5.45
CA ARG A 14 -2.57 -11.72 -5.21
C ARG A 14 -1.78 -11.85 -3.89
N GLY A 15 -1.76 -10.80 -3.08
CA GLY A 15 -1.05 -10.76 -1.80
C GLY A 15 -1.80 -11.48 -0.69
N VAL A 16 -1.18 -11.52 0.50
CA VAL A 16 -1.80 -12.03 1.71
C VAL A 16 -2.67 -10.95 2.33
N ASP A 17 -3.97 -11.22 2.47
CA ASP A 17 -4.90 -10.30 3.12
C ASP A 17 -4.64 -10.19 4.62
N SER A 18 -4.75 -8.97 5.16
CA SER A 18 -4.73 -8.76 6.60
C SER A 18 -6.01 -9.27 7.26
N VAL A 19 -5.87 -9.95 8.41
CA VAL A 19 -7.00 -10.37 9.24
C VAL A 19 -7.35 -9.26 10.22
N SER A 20 -8.59 -8.76 10.15
CA SER A 20 -9.07 -7.73 11.06
C SER A 20 -9.49 -8.36 12.39
N SER A 21 -8.77 -8.02 13.46
CA SER A 21 -9.08 -8.44 14.83
C SER A 21 -9.28 -7.24 15.75
N PRO A 22 -10.18 -7.31 16.74
CA PRO A 22 -10.23 -6.34 17.82
C PRO A 22 -8.89 -6.32 18.57
N ILE A 23 -8.37 -5.14 18.86
CA ILE A 23 -7.11 -4.94 19.59
C ILE A 23 -7.32 -4.07 20.82
N ALA A 24 -6.49 -4.29 21.84
CA ALA A 24 -6.42 -3.47 23.03
C ALA A 24 -4.97 -3.34 23.49
N ASN A 25 -4.63 -2.20 24.10
CA ASN A 25 -3.32 -2.01 24.71
C ASN A 25 -3.26 -2.75 26.04
N ILE A 26 -2.14 -3.43 26.30
CA ILE A 26 -1.87 -4.11 27.57
C ILE A 26 -1.64 -3.13 28.74
N ARG A 27 -1.36 -1.86 28.43
CA ARG A 27 -1.14 -0.76 29.40
C ARG A 27 0.03 -1.00 30.36
N VAL A 28 1.06 -1.69 29.87
CA VAL A 28 2.35 -1.91 30.53
C VAL A 28 3.40 -1.05 29.82
N GLY A 29 4.41 -0.57 30.54
CA GLY A 29 5.51 0.19 29.94
C GLY A 29 6.43 -0.74 29.12
N ASN A 30 7.00 -0.23 28.02
CA ASN A 30 7.84 -1.06 27.12
C ASN A 30 8.98 -1.75 27.87
N GLY A 31 9.75 -1.03 28.70
CA GLY A 31 10.88 -1.62 29.43
C GLY A 31 10.46 -2.68 30.46
N GLU A 32 9.30 -2.52 31.10
CA GLU A 32 8.74 -3.54 32.00
C GLU A 32 8.37 -4.80 31.23
N PHE A 33 7.72 -4.65 30.08
CA PHE A 33 7.35 -5.76 29.21
C PHE A 33 8.58 -6.46 28.60
N GLU A 34 9.53 -5.70 28.06
CA GLU A 34 10.77 -6.21 27.47
C GLU A 34 11.60 -6.98 28.50
N GLY A 35 11.73 -6.45 29.73
CA GLY A 35 12.43 -7.13 30.82
C GLY A 35 11.80 -8.48 31.18
N ALA A 36 10.47 -8.54 31.29
CA ALA A 36 9.75 -9.78 31.56
C ALA A 36 9.92 -10.81 30.43
N VAL A 37 10.00 -10.37 29.16
CA VAL A 37 10.26 -11.26 28.02
C VAL A 37 11.67 -11.83 28.08
N VAL A 38 12.68 -11.03 28.43
CA VAL A 38 14.07 -11.50 28.57
C VAL A 38 14.20 -12.49 29.73
N GLU A 39 13.62 -12.21 30.89
CA GLU A 39 13.63 -13.10 32.05
C GLU A 39 13.03 -14.48 31.72
N MET A 40 11.85 -14.50 31.09
CA MET A 40 11.23 -15.76 30.68
C MET A 40 12.06 -16.51 29.64
N PHE A 41 12.73 -15.80 28.74
CA PHE A 41 13.60 -16.43 27.75
C PHE A 41 14.84 -17.07 28.40
N GLU A 42 15.45 -16.40 29.38
CA GLU A 42 16.55 -16.95 30.18
C GLU A 42 16.13 -18.19 30.97
N GLU A 43 14.94 -18.19 31.55
CA GLU A 43 14.41 -19.36 32.27
C GLU A 43 14.27 -20.58 31.33
N MET A 44 13.78 -20.36 30.10
CA MET A 44 13.56 -21.42 29.13
C MET A 44 14.85 -21.99 28.54
N TYR A 45 15.87 -21.14 28.31
CA TYR A 45 17.03 -21.52 27.50
C TYR A 45 18.37 -21.45 28.25
N GLY A 46 18.38 -21.03 29.53
CA GLY A 46 19.58 -20.80 30.32
C GLY A 46 20.14 -19.38 30.12
N GLY A 47 21.23 -19.06 30.84
CA GLY A 47 21.75 -17.69 30.92
C GLY A 47 21.99 -17.02 29.56
N VAL A 48 21.40 -15.85 29.38
CA VAL A 48 21.50 -15.04 28.15
C VAL A 48 22.22 -13.74 28.47
N GLN A 49 22.92 -13.20 27.47
CA GLN A 49 23.43 -11.83 27.52
C GLN A 49 22.63 -11.01 26.50
N ALA A 50 21.67 -10.24 26.97
CA ALA A 50 20.97 -9.27 26.13
C ALA A 50 21.89 -8.07 25.83
N VAL A 51 21.85 -7.59 24.60
CA VAL A 51 22.55 -6.38 24.15
C VAL A 51 21.55 -5.49 23.43
N GLU A 52 21.48 -4.23 23.83
CA GLU A 52 20.69 -3.22 23.11
C GLU A 52 21.47 -2.79 21.87
N VAL A 53 20.81 -2.84 20.71
CA VAL A 53 21.40 -2.41 19.43
C VAL A 53 20.91 -1.00 19.14
N GLY A 54 21.81 -0.02 19.21
CA GLY A 54 21.54 1.39 18.98
C GLY A 54 21.89 1.85 17.56
N ALA A 55 21.80 3.17 17.37
CA ALA A 55 22.14 3.80 16.09
C ALA A 55 23.62 3.61 15.72
N ASP A 56 24.51 3.64 16.71
CA ASP A 56 25.95 3.49 16.50
C ASP A 56 26.32 2.08 16.01
N GLU A 57 25.67 1.04 16.53
CA GLU A 57 25.84 -0.34 16.05
C GLU A 57 25.24 -0.56 14.64
N ILE A 58 24.13 0.12 14.35
CA ILE A 58 23.50 0.08 13.01
C ILE A 58 24.42 0.69 11.95
N GLU A 59 25.08 1.80 12.26
CA GLU A 59 26.01 2.47 11.35
C GLU A 59 27.38 1.77 11.30
N GLY A 60 27.81 1.17 12.41
CA GLY A 60 29.11 0.51 12.55
C GLY A 60 29.24 -0.81 11.77
N VAL A 61 28.12 -1.44 11.40
CA VAL A 61 28.11 -2.69 10.61
C VAL A 61 27.61 -2.41 9.20
N GLU A 62 28.50 -2.49 8.22
CA GLU A 62 28.23 -2.12 6.82
C GLU A 62 26.99 -2.83 6.25
N ASP A 63 26.81 -4.13 6.52
CA ASP A 63 25.68 -4.90 6.02
C ASP A 63 24.35 -4.48 6.65
N ILE A 64 24.36 -4.10 7.93
CA ILE A 64 23.16 -3.58 8.62
C ILE A 64 22.80 -2.21 8.04
N ALA A 65 23.79 -1.32 7.86
CA ALA A 65 23.57 0.00 7.27
C ALA A 65 23.01 -0.10 5.84
N LYS A 66 23.55 -1.02 5.01
CA LYS A 66 23.01 -1.32 3.68
C LYS A 66 21.57 -1.81 3.74
N GLY A 67 21.27 -2.76 4.61
CA GLY A 67 19.92 -3.28 4.81
C GLY A 67 18.94 -2.19 5.24
N VAL A 68 19.30 -1.34 6.20
CA VAL A 68 18.46 -0.22 6.64
C VAL A 68 18.20 0.78 5.51
N LYS A 69 19.22 1.08 4.70
CA LYS A 69 19.07 1.94 3.51
C LYS A 69 18.11 1.34 2.51
N GLU A 70 18.22 0.04 2.24
CA GLU A 70 17.32 -0.69 1.34
C GLU A 70 15.88 -0.68 1.86
N LEU A 71 15.66 -1.07 3.12
CA LEU A 71 14.32 -1.15 3.74
C LEU A 71 13.58 0.20 3.74
N ARG A 72 14.31 1.32 3.75
CA ARG A 72 13.77 2.69 3.71
C ARG A 72 13.57 3.24 2.31
N SER A 73 14.04 2.55 1.27
CA SER A 73 13.88 2.99 -0.11
C SER A 73 12.44 2.83 -0.58
N GLU A 74 11.97 3.75 -1.43
CA GLU A 74 10.66 3.62 -2.08
C GLU A 74 10.57 2.35 -2.95
N ASP A 75 11.69 1.95 -3.53
CA ASP A 75 11.80 0.70 -4.28
C ASP A 75 11.45 -0.51 -3.41
N TRP A 76 11.98 -0.59 -2.19
CA TRP A 76 11.62 -1.65 -1.25
C TRP A 76 10.19 -1.50 -0.73
N ILE A 77 9.79 -0.29 -0.33
CA ILE A 77 8.49 -0.02 0.28
C ILE A 77 7.33 -0.33 -0.69
N TYR A 78 7.47 0.00 -1.97
CA TYR A 78 6.37 -0.05 -2.94
C TYR A 78 6.55 -1.09 -4.04
N LEU A 79 7.77 -1.34 -4.54
CA LEU A 79 7.96 -2.23 -5.70
C LEU A 79 7.96 -3.72 -5.32
N GLN A 80 7.96 -4.05 -4.03
CA GLN A 80 7.70 -5.41 -3.57
C GLN A 80 6.20 -5.79 -3.60
N THR A 81 5.32 -4.85 -3.96
CA THR A 81 3.88 -5.11 -4.07
C THR A 81 3.60 -6.15 -5.17
N PRO A 82 2.99 -7.31 -4.84
CA PRO A 82 2.56 -8.30 -5.82
C PRO A 82 1.59 -7.70 -6.83
N GLN A 83 1.34 -8.41 -7.93
CA GLN A 83 0.35 -7.95 -8.91
C GLN A 83 -1.02 -7.72 -8.26
N PHE A 84 -1.63 -6.58 -8.59
CA PHE A 84 -3.02 -6.30 -8.31
C PHE A 84 -3.71 -5.66 -9.52
N THR A 85 -5.03 -5.82 -9.57
CA THR A 85 -5.91 -5.19 -10.54
C THR A 85 -6.85 -4.25 -9.81
N PHE A 86 -6.94 -3.01 -10.28
CA PHE A 86 -7.95 -2.06 -9.85
C PHE A 86 -9.09 -2.05 -10.87
N SER A 87 -10.34 -2.12 -10.42
CA SER A 87 -11.50 -1.99 -11.30
C SER A 87 -12.66 -1.23 -10.65
N SER A 88 -13.22 -0.27 -11.39
CA SER A 88 -14.43 0.47 -11.01
C SER A 88 -15.73 -0.31 -11.24
N HIS A 89 -15.66 -1.50 -11.82
CA HIS A 89 -16.80 -2.35 -12.16
C HIS A 89 -16.47 -3.85 -11.96
N PRO A 90 -17.47 -4.73 -11.80
CA PRO A 90 -17.22 -6.18 -11.78
C PRO A 90 -16.54 -6.66 -13.07
N THR A 91 -15.66 -7.63 -12.95
CA THR A 91 -14.98 -8.31 -14.07
C THR A 91 -15.24 -9.81 -13.96
N GLU A 92 -14.91 -10.58 -15.00
CA GLU A 92 -15.02 -12.05 -14.93
C GLU A 92 -14.15 -12.63 -13.81
N GLU A 93 -12.94 -12.09 -13.62
CA GLU A 93 -12.00 -12.51 -12.57
C GLU A 93 -12.41 -12.04 -11.17
N ASP A 94 -13.15 -10.93 -11.07
CA ASP A 94 -13.63 -10.34 -9.81
C ASP A 94 -15.07 -9.84 -9.95
N PRO A 95 -16.05 -10.72 -9.74
CA PRO A 95 -17.48 -10.42 -9.92
C PRO A 95 -18.08 -9.62 -8.75
N ARG A 96 -17.30 -9.24 -7.72
CA ARG A 96 -17.81 -8.53 -6.54
C ARG A 96 -18.46 -7.20 -6.93
N GLU A 97 -19.56 -6.83 -6.30
CA GLU A 97 -20.11 -5.49 -6.45
C GLU A 97 -19.12 -4.44 -5.95
N ARG A 98 -18.94 -3.36 -6.73
CA ARG A 98 -18.02 -2.29 -6.39
C ARG A 98 -18.68 -1.26 -5.48
N PRO A 99 -17.95 -0.64 -4.55
CA PRO A 99 -18.51 0.42 -3.71
C PRO A 99 -19.05 1.58 -4.54
N LEU A 100 -20.07 2.25 -4.00
CA LEU A 100 -20.66 3.43 -4.65
C LEU A 100 -19.61 4.51 -4.88
N ARG A 101 -19.56 5.01 -6.11
CA ARG A 101 -18.66 6.10 -6.49
C ARG A 101 -19.26 7.46 -6.07
N PRO A 102 -18.42 8.47 -5.81
CA PRO A 102 -18.89 9.82 -5.56
C PRO A 102 -19.72 10.36 -6.73
N SER A 103 -20.73 11.18 -6.44
CA SER A 103 -21.67 11.73 -7.44
C SER A 103 -21.02 12.61 -8.52
N TYR A 104 -19.83 13.14 -8.24
CA TYR A 104 -19.04 13.92 -9.21
C TYR A 104 -18.29 13.05 -10.22
N VAL A 105 -18.25 11.72 -10.05
CA VAL A 105 -17.67 10.80 -11.04
C VAL A 105 -18.75 10.48 -12.08
N PRO A 106 -18.49 10.70 -13.39
CA PRO A 106 -19.48 10.41 -14.42
C PRO A 106 -19.95 8.95 -14.37
N ALA A 107 -21.26 8.72 -14.51
CA ALA A 107 -21.83 7.38 -14.44
C ALA A 107 -21.23 6.43 -15.50
N ALA A 108 -20.96 6.95 -16.70
CA ALA A 108 -20.35 6.22 -17.81
C ALA A 108 -18.82 6.05 -17.68
N ALA A 109 -18.17 6.64 -16.66
CA ALA A 109 -16.74 6.47 -16.47
C ALA A 109 -16.42 5.02 -16.06
N SER A 110 -15.31 4.48 -16.57
CA SER A 110 -14.78 3.18 -16.20
C SER A 110 -13.28 3.26 -16.01
N VAL A 111 -12.77 2.59 -14.98
CA VAL A 111 -11.33 2.50 -14.70
C VAL A 111 -11.01 1.03 -14.51
N LEU A 112 -10.06 0.52 -15.28
CA LEU A 112 -9.47 -0.79 -15.13
C LEU A 112 -7.95 -0.63 -15.33
N PHE A 113 -7.14 -1.09 -14.39
CA PHE A 113 -5.70 -1.18 -14.62
C PHE A 113 -5.08 -2.31 -13.82
N THR A 114 -4.01 -2.87 -14.36
CA THR A 114 -3.18 -3.88 -13.69
C THR A 114 -1.84 -3.24 -13.34
N ALA A 115 -1.36 -3.47 -12.13
CA ALA A 115 -0.03 -3.05 -11.69
C ALA A 115 0.75 -4.24 -11.14
N ARG A 116 2.05 -4.27 -11.43
CA ARG A 116 3.00 -5.29 -10.98
C ARG A 116 4.31 -4.60 -10.60
N ASN A 117 4.88 -5.00 -9.47
CA ASN A 117 6.08 -4.39 -8.91
C ASN A 117 5.93 -2.86 -8.84
N GLY A 118 4.78 -2.40 -8.34
CA GLY A 118 4.42 -0.99 -8.24
C GLY A 118 4.17 -0.23 -9.55
N ALA A 119 4.44 -0.80 -10.73
CA ALA A 119 4.24 -0.15 -12.02
C ALA A 119 2.97 -0.61 -12.75
N ILE A 120 2.28 0.30 -13.42
CA ILE A 120 1.10 0.00 -14.25
C ILE A 120 1.56 -0.74 -15.51
N THR A 121 1.03 -1.93 -15.75
CA THR A 121 1.34 -2.74 -16.94
C THR A 121 0.27 -2.65 -18.01
N GLU A 122 -0.98 -2.46 -17.60
CA GLU A 122 -2.16 -2.37 -18.48
C GLU A 122 -3.11 -1.34 -17.88
N ALA A 123 -3.74 -0.52 -18.71
CA ALA A 123 -4.71 0.47 -18.26
C ALA A 123 -5.76 0.74 -19.33
N GLU A 124 -7.02 0.76 -18.92
CA GLU A 124 -8.19 1.18 -19.68
C GLU A 124 -8.99 2.15 -18.82
N ILE A 125 -8.91 3.44 -19.15
CA ILE A 125 -9.61 4.48 -18.40
C ILE A 125 -10.49 5.25 -19.37
N ARG A 126 -11.79 5.31 -19.08
CA ARG A 126 -12.79 6.04 -19.87
C ARG A 126 -13.50 7.03 -18.98
N ASN A 127 -13.71 8.25 -19.48
CA ASN A 127 -14.39 9.31 -18.73
C ASN A 127 -15.71 9.76 -19.38
N GLY A 128 -16.44 8.83 -20.02
CA GLY A 128 -17.64 9.15 -20.81
C GLY A 128 -17.37 9.85 -22.14
N GLU A 129 -16.33 10.70 -22.22
CA GLU A 129 -15.95 11.48 -23.42
C GLU A 129 -14.76 10.86 -24.20
N GLY A 130 -14.32 9.66 -23.84
CA GLY A 130 -13.23 8.94 -24.52
C GLY A 130 -12.26 8.24 -23.58
N GLU A 131 -11.28 7.58 -24.17
CA GLU A 131 -10.18 6.91 -23.47
C GLU A 131 -9.14 7.92 -22.97
N ARG A 132 -8.55 7.65 -21.80
CA ARG A 132 -7.61 8.52 -21.06
C ARG A 132 -6.42 7.74 -20.47
N ALA A 133 -6.11 6.56 -21.02
CA ALA A 133 -5.05 5.70 -20.50
C ALA A 133 -3.64 6.02 -21.06
N GLU A 134 -3.53 6.96 -22.00
CA GLU A 134 -2.28 7.28 -22.69
C GLU A 134 -1.18 7.68 -21.71
N GLY A 135 -0.04 6.99 -21.78
CA GLY A 135 1.14 7.27 -20.96
C GLY A 135 1.03 6.83 -19.50
N LEU A 136 0.03 6.02 -19.12
CA LEU A 136 -0.04 5.39 -17.80
C LEU A 136 0.85 4.15 -17.69
N VAL A 137 0.93 3.36 -18.76
CA VAL A 137 1.74 2.14 -18.78
C VAL A 137 3.21 2.50 -18.52
N GLY A 138 3.82 1.79 -17.57
CA GLY A 138 5.18 2.01 -17.09
C GLY A 138 5.30 2.99 -15.92
N ARG A 139 4.25 3.77 -15.59
CA ARG A 139 4.29 4.65 -14.41
C ARG A 139 4.16 3.85 -13.13
N LYS A 140 4.98 4.20 -12.13
CA LYS A 140 4.85 3.68 -10.77
C LYS A 140 3.69 4.38 -10.06
N VAL A 141 2.79 3.60 -9.46
CA VAL A 141 1.56 4.11 -8.83
C VAL A 141 1.87 5.11 -7.70
N HIS A 142 2.91 4.85 -6.89
CA HIS A 142 3.30 5.73 -5.78
C HIS A 142 3.96 7.04 -6.24
N GLU A 143 4.46 7.12 -7.47
CA GLU A 143 5.02 8.35 -8.05
C GLU A 143 3.93 9.26 -8.64
N ILE A 144 2.68 8.78 -8.74
CA ILE A 144 1.54 9.59 -9.23
C ILE A 144 1.02 10.45 -8.08
N LEU A 145 1.52 11.68 -8.00
CA LEU A 145 1.12 12.66 -6.98
C LEU A 145 -0.19 13.41 -7.30
N ASP A 146 -0.67 13.33 -8.54
CA ASP A 146 -1.98 13.87 -8.93
C ASP A 146 -2.53 13.17 -10.17
N TRP A 147 -3.52 12.30 -9.96
CA TRP A 147 -4.19 11.58 -11.03
C TRP A 147 -4.92 12.50 -12.00
N ARG A 148 -5.39 13.68 -11.58
CA ARG A 148 -6.00 14.65 -12.50
C ARG A 148 -5.00 15.13 -13.55
N GLY A 149 -3.75 15.34 -13.15
CA GLY A 149 -2.68 15.75 -14.06
C GLY A 149 -2.35 14.68 -15.10
N VAL A 150 -2.38 13.41 -14.69
CA VAL A 150 -2.06 12.28 -15.58
C VAL A 150 -3.22 11.93 -16.52
N LEU A 151 -4.47 12.16 -16.10
CA LEU A 151 -5.68 11.88 -16.89
C LEU A 151 -6.18 13.06 -17.74
N GLY A 152 -5.41 14.15 -17.84
CA GLY A 152 -5.67 15.22 -18.80
C GLY A 152 -6.29 16.52 -18.25
N GLY A 153 -6.31 16.76 -16.93
CA GLY A 153 -6.50 18.10 -16.37
C GLY A 153 -7.55 18.29 -15.26
N ARG A 154 -7.74 19.56 -14.87
CA ARG A 154 -8.29 20.03 -13.57
C ARG A 154 -9.75 19.69 -13.23
N ASP A 155 -10.55 19.22 -14.18
CA ASP A 155 -11.97 18.87 -13.96
C ASP A 155 -12.28 17.39 -14.19
N ASP A 156 -11.27 16.51 -14.13
CA ASP A 156 -11.53 15.08 -14.20
C ASP A 156 -12.06 14.52 -12.86
N GLY A 157 -13.37 14.25 -12.81
CA GLY A 157 -14.02 13.58 -11.70
C GLY A 157 -13.39 12.22 -11.37
N VAL A 158 -12.87 11.51 -12.37
CA VAL A 158 -12.16 10.23 -12.19
C VAL A 158 -10.83 10.47 -11.48
N GLY A 159 -9.98 11.38 -11.97
CA GLY A 159 -8.71 11.73 -11.33
C GLY A 159 -8.90 12.21 -9.89
N LYS A 160 -9.90 13.06 -9.61
CA LYS A 160 -10.23 13.49 -8.24
C LYS A 160 -10.61 12.30 -7.35
N TRP A 161 -11.35 11.33 -7.88
CA TRP A 161 -11.72 10.12 -7.16
C TRP A 161 -10.50 9.23 -6.89
N LEU A 162 -9.63 9.02 -7.88
CA LEU A 162 -8.40 8.22 -7.73
C LEU A 162 -7.43 8.86 -6.72
N ASN A 163 -7.28 10.19 -6.70
CA ASN A 163 -6.53 10.89 -5.66
C ASN A 163 -7.00 10.50 -4.25
N GLY A 164 -8.32 10.53 -4.03
CA GLY A 164 -8.90 10.12 -2.74
C GLY A 164 -8.71 8.63 -2.40
N LEU A 165 -8.61 7.75 -3.41
CA LEU A 165 -8.39 6.32 -3.19
C LEU A 165 -6.92 5.97 -2.92
N PHE A 166 -5.99 6.66 -3.60
CA PHE A 166 -4.54 6.43 -3.50
C PHE A 166 -3.85 7.35 -2.50
N GLY A 167 -4.57 8.30 -1.90
CA GLY A 167 -4.10 9.13 -0.79
C GLY A 167 -3.16 10.26 -1.21
N VAL A 168 -3.38 10.83 -2.41
CA VAL A 168 -2.60 11.94 -2.98
C VAL A 168 -3.42 13.22 -3.15
#